data_AF-A0A641S4A6-F1
#
_entry.id   AF-A0A641S4A6-F1
#
_cell.length_a   1.000
_cell.length_b   1.000
_cell.length_c   1.000
_cell.angle_alpha   90.00
_cell.angle_beta   90.00
_cell.angle_gamma   90.00
#
_symmetry.space_group_name_H-M   'P 1'
#
loop_
_entity.id
_entity.type
_entity.pdbx_description
1 polymer ?
#
loop_
_entity_poly.entity_id
_entity_poly.type
_entity_poly.pdbx_seq_one_letter_code
_entity_poly.pdbx_strand_id
1 'polypeptide(L)' 'WCDDYLIFDSEPLIDVIEEIERWYGVEIELRCPQIGQDLLSGSFRHENIQNVIHSLSLQYKFKYEIHKDKITIY' A
#
# COMPACT_ATOMS: atom_id res chain seq x y z
N TRP A 1 -19.36 6.04 -11.23
CA TRP A 1 -19.31 4.57 -11.33
C TRP A 1 -18.28 4.14 -10.27
N CYS A 2 -18.57 4.14 -8.97
CA CYS A 2 -19.54 3.43 -8.11
C CYS A 2 -19.08 2.11 -7.48
N ASP A 3 -17.81 1.75 -7.58
CA ASP A 3 -17.24 0.72 -6.70
C ASP A 3 -15.98 1.29 -6.04
N ASP A 4 -16.13 1.59 -4.74
CA ASP A 4 -15.10 2.08 -3.81
C ASP A 4 -14.12 0.95 -3.43
N TYR A 5 -13.54 0.31 -4.44
CA TYR A 5 -12.70 -0.87 -4.31
C TYR A 5 -11.37 -0.65 -5.02
N LEU A 6 -10.29 -0.78 -4.27
CA LEU A 6 -8.93 -0.91 -4.79
C LEU A 6 -8.67 -2.40 -4.98
N ILE A 7 -8.69 -2.85 -6.22
CA ILE A 7 -8.45 -4.25 -6.59
C ILE A 7 -7.14 -4.29 -7.34
N PHE A 8 -6.20 -5.04 -6.80
CA PHE A 8 -4.89 -5.29 -7.39
C PHE A 8 -4.82 -6.76 -7.78
N ASP A 9 -4.44 -7.04 -9.02
CA ASP A 9 -4.30 -8.41 -9.53
C ASP A 9 -2.88 -8.66 -10.03
N SER A 10 -2.06 -9.28 -9.18
CA SER A 10 -0.65 -9.57 -9.47
C SER A 10 0.10 -8.34 -9.97
N GLU A 11 -0.09 -7.23 -9.26
CA GLU A 11 0.59 -5.97 -9.56
C GLU A 11 1.79 -5.78 -8.66
N PRO A 12 2.88 -5.17 -9.16
CA PRO A 12 4.04 -4.87 -8.35
C PRO A 12 3.62 -4.01 -7.16
N LEU A 13 4.10 -4.35 -5.96
CA LEU A 13 3.81 -3.57 -4.76
C LEU A 13 4.12 -2.09 -4.97
N ILE A 14 5.16 -1.76 -5.74
CA ILE A 14 5.52 -0.37 -6.04
C ILE A 14 4.43 0.38 -6.83
N ASP A 15 3.79 -0.25 -7.82
CA ASP A 15 2.68 0.33 -8.57
C ASP A 15 1.44 0.45 -7.68
N VAL A 16 1.17 -0.59 -6.88
CA VAL A 16 0.08 -0.59 -5.88
C VAL A 16 0.24 0.56 -4.89
N ILE A 17 1.44 0.76 -4.37
CA ILE A 17 1.77 1.85 -3.44
C ILE A 17 1.49 3.20 -4.11
N GLU A 18 1.90 3.38 -5.36
CA GLU A 18 1.71 4.64 -6.11
C GLU A 18 0.21 4.94 -6.35
N GLU A 19 -0.59 3.91 -6.66
CA GLU A 19 -2.05 4.07 -6.79
C GLU A 19 -2.71 4.43 -5.46
N ILE A 20 -2.32 3.75 -4.38
CA ILE A 20 -2.79 4.04 -3.03
C ILE A 20 -2.42 5.47 -2.64
N GLU A 21 -1.20 5.90 -2.94
CA GLU A 21 -0.72 7.26 -2.70
C GLU A 21 -1.65 8.30 -3.35
N ARG A 22 -2.00 8.09 -4.63
CA ARG A 22 -2.89 8.97 -5.41
C ARG A 22 -4.34 8.92 -4.94
N TRP A 23 -4.85 7.75 -4.55
CA TRP A 23 -6.23 7.59 -4.09
C TRP A 23 -6.48 8.23 -2.73
N TYR A 24 -5.56 8.02 -1.78
CA TYR A 24 -5.70 8.54 -0.41
C TYR A 24 -5.06 9.92 -0.21
N GLY A 25 -4.26 10.40 -1.18
CA GLY A 25 -3.58 11.69 -1.09
C GLY A 25 -2.49 11.72 -0.01
N VAL A 26 -1.84 10.58 0.22
CA VAL A 26 -0.71 10.43 1.15
C VAL A 26 0.61 10.47 0.38
N GLU A 27 1.76 10.33 1.04
CA GLU A 27 3.08 10.12 0.42
C GLU A 27 3.67 8.83 1.00
N ILE A 28 3.99 7.83 0.18
CA ILE A 28 4.49 6.54 0.64
C ILE A 28 5.91 6.30 0.14
N GLU A 29 6.87 6.35 1.06
CA GLU A 29 8.28 6.12 0.78
C GLU A 29 8.66 4.67 1.05
N LEU A 30 8.82 3.87 -0.02
CA LEU A 30 9.26 2.49 0.06
C LEU A 30 10.80 2.40 0.06
N ARG A 31 11.42 2.21 1.24
CA ARG A 31 12.90 2.06 1.36
C ARG A 31 13.41 0.65 1.12
N CYS A 32 12.51 -0.30 0.87
CA CYS A 32 12.83 -1.71 0.65
C CYS A 32 12.50 -2.13 -0.79
N PRO A 33 13.37 -1.85 -1.78
CA PRO A 33 13.11 -2.20 -3.18
C PRO A 33 12.96 -3.71 -3.41
N GLN A 34 13.46 -4.52 -2.49
CA GLN A 34 13.31 -5.99 -2.48
C GLN A 34 11.85 -6.46 -2.38
N ILE A 35 10.98 -5.73 -1.68
CA ILE A 35 9.53 -6.04 -1.62
C ILE A 35 8.73 -5.29 -2.69
N GLY A 36 9.28 -4.20 -3.26
CA GLY A 36 8.59 -3.39 -4.26
C GLY A 36 8.30 -4.14 -5.56
N GLN A 37 9.12 -5.14 -5.90
CA GLN A 37 8.92 -6.00 -7.07
C GLN A 37 8.02 -7.21 -6.79
N ASP A 38 7.59 -7.40 -5.53
CA ASP A 38 6.71 -8.51 -5.19
C ASP A 38 5.30 -8.24 -5.73
N LEU A 39 4.65 -9.29 -6.22
CA LEU A 39 3.34 -9.19 -6.84
C LEU A 39 2.27 -9.31 -5.77
N LEU A 40 1.51 -8.24 -5.57
CA LEU A 40 0.38 -8.22 -4.68
C LEU A 40 -0.91 -8.49 -5.46
N SER A 41 -1.65 -9.49 -5.00
CA SER A 41 -3.07 -9.66 -5.35
C SER A 41 -3.90 -9.39 -4.09
N GLY A 42 -4.77 -8.40 -4.14
CA GLY A 42 -5.56 -7.99 -2.98
C GLY A 42 -6.75 -7.14 -3.39
N SER A 43 -7.79 -7.14 -2.57
CA SER A 43 -8.89 -6.20 -2.74
C SER A 43 -9.14 -5.49 -1.41
N PHE A 44 -9.11 -4.17 -1.46
CA PHE A 44 -9.38 -3.30 -0.32
C PHE A 44 -10.69 -2.56 -0.58
N ARG A 45 -11.65 -2.73 0.32
CA ARG A 45 -12.98 -2.12 0.22
C ARG A 45 -13.18 -1.18 1.38
N HIS A 46 -13.24 0.14 1.13
CA HIS A 46 -13.47 1.14 2.19
C HIS A 46 -12.51 1.01 3.40
N GLU A 47 -11.31 0.46 3.21
CA GLU A 47 -10.34 0.30 4.30
C GLU A 47 -9.56 1.60 4.48
N ASN A 48 -9.23 1.94 5.73
CA ASN A 48 -8.32 3.05 5.97
C ASN A 48 -6.91 2.69 5.48
N ILE A 49 -6.18 3.66 4.93
CA ILE A 49 -4.79 3.49 4.52
C ILE A 49 -3.92 2.82 5.60
N GLN A 50 -4.17 3.15 6.87
CA GLN A 50 -3.48 2.55 8.01
C GLN A 50 -3.68 1.03 8.09
N ASN A 51 -4.90 0.54 7.84
CA ASN A 51 -5.19 -0.90 7.84
C ASN A 51 -4.60 -1.59 6.60
N VAL A 52 -4.62 -0.92 5.45
CA VAL A 52 -4.00 -1.41 4.21
C VAL A 52 -2.50 -1.65 4.45
N ILE A 53 -1.79 -0.62 4.92
CA ILE A 53 -0.36 -0.70 5.26
C ILE A 53 -0.10 -1.69 6.39
N HIS A 54 -0.97 -1.75 7.40
CA HIS A 54 -0.85 -2.73 8.48
C HIS A 54 -0.93 -4.17 7.95
N SER A 55 -1.89 -4.46 7.08
CA SER A 55 -2.08 -5.78 6.46
C SER A 55 -0.87 -6.16 5.61
N LEU A 56 -0.38 -5.21 4.80
CA LEU A 56 0.85 -5.36 4.03
C LEU A 56 2.06 -5.65 4.95
N SER A 57 2.17 -4.94 6.07
CA SER A 57 3.26 -5.14 7.04
C SER A 57 3.23 -6.54 7.65
N LEU A 58 2.05 -7.12 7.87
CA LEU A 58 1.90 -8.47 8.40
C LEU A 58 2.31 -9.52 7.37
N GLN A 59 1.92 -9.30 6.11
CA GLN A 59 2.21 -10.21 5.00
C GLN A 59 3.71 -10.24 4.65
N TYR A 60 4.31 -9.07 4.50
CA TYR A 60 5.71 -8.91 4.11
C TYR A 60 6.68 -8.80 5.30
N LYS A 61 6.17 -8.70 6.53
CA LYS A 61 6.94 -8.52 7.77
C LYS A 61 7.88 -7.31 7.72
N PHE A 62 7.51 -6.26 6.97
CA PHE A 62 8.24 -5.00 6.94
C PHE A 62 7.87 -4.12 8.12
N LYS A 63 8.72 -3.14 8.42
CA LYS A 63 8.39 -2.09 9.38
C LYS A 63 7.84 -0.89 8.62
N TYR A 64 6.91 -0.17 9.22
CA TYR A 64 6.42 1.07 8.64
C TYR A 64 6.22 2.11 9.73
N GLU A 65 6.25 3.36 9.30
CA GLU A 65 6.08 4.51 10.16
C GLU A 65 5.14 5.50 9.47
N ILE A 66 4.18 6.04 10.22
CA ILE A 66 3.17 6.96 9.69
C ILE A 66 3.39 8.32 10.37
N HIS A 67 3.73 9.32 9.57
CA HIS A 67 3.98 10.71 9.94
C HIS A 67 2.98 11.62 9.23
N LYS A 68 1.84 11.89 9.86
CA LYS A 68 0.72 12.65 9.29
C LYS A 68 0.29 12.02 7.94
N ASP A 69 0.62 12.67 6.84
CA ASP A 69 0.27 12.30 5.48
C ASP A 69 1.40 11.50 4.80
N LYS A 70 2.54 11.29 5.46
CA LYS A 70 3.68 10.53 4.93
C LYS A 70 3.84 9.19 5.62
N ILE A 71 3.95 8.12 4.86
CA ILE A 71 4.18 6.74 5.31
C ILE A 71 5.56 6.32 4.83
N THR A 72 6.41 5.81 5.71
CA THR A 72 7.74 5.30 5.35
C THR A 72 7.82 3.82 5.67
N ILE A 73 8.16 3.00 4.68
CA ILE A 73 8.29 1.54 4.81
C ILE A 73 9.78 1.18 4.84
N TYR A 74 10.20 0.43 5.86
CA TYR A 74 11.57 0.00 6.17
C TYR A 74 11.71 -1.52 6.20
#